data_AF-A0A6H2NNF6-F1
#
_entry.id   AF-A0A6H2NNF6-F1
#
_cell.length_a   1.000
_cell.length_b   1.000
_cell.length_c   1.000
_cell.angle_alpha   90.00
_cell.angle_beta   90.00
_cell.angle_gamma   90.00
#
_symmetry.space_group_name_H-M   'P 1'
#
loop_
_entity.id
_entity.type
_entity.pdbx_description
1 polymer ?
#
loop_
_entity_poly.entity_id
_entity_poly.type
_entity_poly.pdbx_seq_one_letter_code
_entity_poly.pdbx_strand_id
1 'polypeptide(L)'
;MTNPQPSKPKLTPASEYALIVGAGATAAVSIAAQQVAAASLPITTLVALGLLNRYRLDQRLHDSQPVGQPLETASPKVTPPAPQRGTASPRPDHRAHRPQTVAAPVPAVRFSQRRDYIHESLAAKLQAQADVVATQQASLQRVGADLKQYRQAKGWSVDEVYQRTFIQPYTIKAIETGNLSQLPEPFYIRAFLQKYAVALGLDGATIADQFPVA
;
A
#
# COMPACT_ATOMS: atom_id res chain seq x y z
N MET A 1 -47.27 52.17 -47.10
CA MET A 1 -46.36 53.01 -46.30
C MET A 1 -47.23 53.56 -45.17
N THR A 2 -47.17 53.05 -43.94
CA THR A 2 -46.22 53.50 -42.92
C THR A 2 -46.13 52.46 -41.80
N ASN A 3 -44.90 52.23 -41.35
CA ASN A 3 -44.43 51.20 -40.43
C ASN A 3 -44.55 51.67 -38.96
N PRO A 4 -45.07 50.89 -38.01
CA PRO A 4 -44.93 51.19 -36.58
C PRO A 4 -43.63 50.61 -36.03
N GLN A 5 -42.72 51.49 -35.61
CA GLN A 5 -41.46 51.17 -34.93
C GLN A 5 -41.69 50.84 -33.43
N PRO A 6 -41.01 49.83 -32.86
CA PRO A 6 -41.05 49.53 -31.44
C PRO A 6 -40.06 50.39 -30.62
N SER A 7 -40.52 50.88 -29.47
CA SER A 7 -39.78 51.68 -28.49
C SER A 7 -38.75 50.85 -27.71
N LYS A 8 -37.53 51.41 -27.61
CA LYS A 8 -36.37 50.90 -26.85
C LYS A 8 -36.46 51.21 -25.34
N PRO A 9 -35.63 50.55 -24.50
CA PRO A 9 -35.88 50.27 -23.09
C PRO A 9 -35.35 51.34 -22.13
N LYS A 10 -35.92 51.44 -20.92
CA LYS A 10 -35.35 52.23 -19.82
C LYS A 10 -34.60 51.31 -18.85
N LEU A 11 -33.32 51.60 -18.69
CA LEU A 11 -32.47 51.07 -17.62
C LEU A 11 -33.00 51.52 -16.23
N THR A 12 -32.72 50.66 -15.24
CA THR A 12 -32.72 50.89 -13.78
C THR A 12 -31.60 51.90 -13.41
N PRO A 13 -31.22 52.18 -12.13
CA PRO A 13 -31.79 51.88 -10.80
C PRO A 13 -31.81 53.11 -9.84
N ALA A 14 -32.65 53.14 -8.81
CA ALA A 14 -32.40 53.95 -7.61
C ALA A 14 -33.29 53.55 -6.42
N SER A 15 -32.64 53.52 -5.25
CA SER A 15 -33.20 53.50 -3.88
C SER A 15 -33.96 52.27 -3.43
N GLU A 16 -33.24 51.33 -2.82
CA GLU A 16 -33.66 50.93 -1.48
C GLU A 16 -32.43 50.75 -0.59
N TYR A 17 -32.38 51.59 0.43
CA TYR A 17 -31.43 51.53 1.53
C TYR A 17 -31.84 50.40 2.46
N ALA A 18 -30.93 49.46 2.72
CA ALA A 18 -31.00 48.63 3.91
C ALA A 18 -29.63 48.64 4.60
N LEU A 19 -29.46 49.68 5.43
CA LEU A 19 -28.52 49.74 6.53
C LEU A 19 -28.83 48.61 7.53
N ILE A 20 -27.89 47.71 7.78
CA ILE A 20 -27.76 47.07 9.10
C ILE A 20 -26.30 47.17 9.54
N VAL A 21 -26.15 47.92 10.62
CA VAL A 21 -24.96 48.13 11.44
C VAL A 21 -24.79 46.94 12.37
N GLY A 22 -23.56 46.45 12.52
CA GLY A 22 -23.19 45.44 13.52
C GLY A 22 -21.68 45.25 13.58
N ALA A 23 -21.05 45.95 14.53
CA ALA A 23 -19.63 46.00 14.77
C ALA A 23 -19.06 44.71 15.37
N GLY A 24 -17.78 44.44 15.11
CA GLY A 24 -17.01 43.40 15.81
C GLY A 24 -15.71 43.01 15.11
N ALA A 25 -14.70 43.87 15.18
CA ALA A 25 -13.33 43.52 14.80
C ALA A 25 -12.70 42.60 15.86
N THR A 26 -12.04 41.52 15.44
CA THR A 26 -10.67 41.18 15.87
C THR A 26 -10.15 40.02 15.03
N ALA A 27 -8.86 40.12 14.69
CA ALA A 27 -8.15 39.29 13.74
C ALA A 27 -7.76 37.93 14.32
N ALA A 28 -7.61 36.98 13.39
CA ALA A 28 -6.67 35.86 13.33
C ALA A 28 -6.53 34.97 14.57
N VAL A 29 -6.75 33.67 14.38
CA VAL A 29 -5.70 32.64 14.53
C VAL A 29 -6.27 31.31 14.02
N SER A 30 -5.45 30.64 13.24
CA SER A 30 -5.53 29.25 12.80
C SER A 30 -6.25 28.30 13.77
N ILE A 31 -7.10 27.43 13.23
CA ILE A 31 -7.00 25.99 13.52
C ILE A 31 -7.25 25.24 12.21
N ALA A 32 -6.16 24.81 11.61
CA ALA A 32 -6.14 23.61 10.81
C ALA A 32 -6.50 22.43 11.72
N ALA A 33 -7.58 21.74 11.42
CA ALA A 33 -7.81 20.35 11.81
C ALA A 33 -9.05 19.84 11.06
N GLN A 34 -8.95 19.77 9.73
CA GLN A 34 -9.74 18.76 9.04
C GLN A 34 -9.17 17.44 9.55
N GLN A 35 -9.88 16.82 10.48
CA GLN A 35 -9.56 15.50 10.97
C GLN A 35 -9.52 14.59 9.75
N VAL A 36 -8.30 14.24 9.35
CA VAL A 36 -8.04 13.06 8.55
C VAL A 36 -8.72 11.94 9.34
N ALA A 37 -9.79 11.38 8.79
CA ALA A 37 -10.31 10.09 9.19
C ALA A 37 -9.26 9.04 8.81
N ALA A 38 -8.11 9.11 9.47
CA ALA A 38 -7.20 8.01 9.57
C ALA A 38 -8.01 6.94 10.28
N ALA A 39 -8.26 5.83 9.59
CA ALA A 39 -8.79 4.63 10.22
C ALA A 39 -7.74 4.09 11.20
N SER A 40 -7.48 4.83 12.29
CA SER A 40 -6.82 4.32 13.46
C SER A 40 -7.84 3.43 14.15
N LEU A 41 -7.89 2.18 13.72
CA LEU A 41 -8.61 1.17 14.47
C LEU A 41 -8.05 1.23 15.90
N PRO A 42 -8.88 1.46 16.93
CA PRO A 42 -8.38 1.53 18.29
C PRO A 42 -7.64 0.23 18.59
N ILE A 43 -6.59 0.30 19.41
CA ILE A 43 -5.74 -0.86 19.75
C ILE A 43 -6.60 -2.05 20.19
N THR A 44 -7.74 -1.78 20.83
CA THR A 44 -8.77 -2.76 21.19
C THR A 44 -9.27 -3.59 19.99
N THR A 45 -9.45 -2.98 18.83
CA THR A 45 -9.90 -3.66 17.59
C THR A 45 -8.79 -4.49 16.97
N LEU A 46 -7.54 -4.01 16.99
CA LEU A 46 -6.38 -4.79 16.52
C LEU A 46 -6.08 -5.98 17.43
N VAL A 47 -6.20 -5.79 18.75
CA VAL A 47 -6.09 -6.85 19.76
C VAL A 47 -7.24 -7.85 19.61
N ALA A 48 -8.48 -7.40 19.42
CA ALA A 48 -9.63 -8.28 19.20
C ALA A 48 -9.48 -9.11 17.92
N LEU A 49 -9.01 -8.51 16.83
CA LEU A 49 -8.77 -9.23 15.57
C LEU A 49 -7.61 -10.23 15.71
N GLY A 50 -6.55 -9.86 16.46
CA GLY A 50 -5.43 -10.74 16.78
C GLY A 50 -5.84 -11.94 17.65
N LEU A 51 -6.64 -11.72 18.69
CA LEU A 51 -7.17 -12.77 19.56
C LEU A 51 -8.13 -13.71 18.82
N LEU A 52 -8.96 -13.18 17.90
CA LEU A 52 -9.87 -14.00 17.09
C LEU A 52 -9.11 -14.91 16.11
N ASN A 53 -8.03 -14.41 15.51
CA ASN A 53 -7.21 -15.20 14.60
C ASN A 53 -6.49 -16.35 15.33
N ARG A 54 -6.10 -16.13 16.60
CA ARG A 54 -5.50 -17.14 17.47
C ARG A 54 -6.52 -18.24 17.87
N TYR A 55 -7.74 -17.85 18.20
CA TYR A 55 -8.82 -18.78 18.57
C TYR A 55 -9.19 -19.76 17.43
N ARG A 56 -9.29 -19.28 16.17
CA ARG A 56 -9.53 -20.16 15.02
C ARG A 56 -8.41 -21.18 14.79
N LEU A 57 -7.17 -20.79 15.10
CA LEU A 57 -6.02 -21.68 14.94
C LEU A 57 -6.06 -22.80 15.97
N ASP A 58 -6.43 -22.49 17.21
CA ASP A 58 -6.58 -23.48 18.29
C ASP A 58 -7.69 -24.50 17.98
N GLN A 59 -8.78 -24.08 17.31
CA GLN A 59 -9.83 -24.98 16.83
C GLN A 59 -9.31 -25.94 15.74
N ARG A 60 -8.59 -25.42 14.74
CA ARG A 60 -8.01 -26.23 13.66
C ARG A 60 -7.03 -27.29 14.19
N LEU A 61 -6.29 -26.95 15.25
CA LEU A 61 -5.36 -27.87 15.90
C LEU A 61 -6.09 -28.96 16.69
N HIS A 62 -7.20 -28.63 17.36
CA HIS A 62 -8.06 -29.61 18.02
C HIS A 62 -8.72 -30.59 17.02
N ASP A 63 -9.16 -30.08 15.86
CA ASP A 63 -9.78 -30.90 14.82
C ASP A 63 -8.78 -31.85 14.12
N SER A 64 -7.48 -31.63 14.30
CA SER A 64 -6.40 -32.40 13.65
C SER A 64 -5.85 -33.57 14.47
N GLN A 65 -6.50 -33.94 15.59
CA GLN A 65 -6.09 -35.10 16.39
C GLN A 65 -6.65 -36.41 15.79
N PRO A 66 -5.81 -37.35 15.30
CA PRO A 66 -6.31 -38.59 14.73
C PRO A 66 -6.87 -39.51 15.82
N VAL A 67 -8.15 -39.82 15.71
CA VAL A 67 -8.79 -40.92 16.45
C VAL A 67 -8.12 -42.22 16.02
N GLY A 68 -7.43 -42.89 16.95
CA GLY A 68 -6.86 -44.21 16.71
C GLY A 68 -7.96 -45.25 16.47
N GLN A 69 -7.71 -46.18 15.54
CA GLN A 69 -8.46 -47.43 15.45
C GLN A 69 -7.51 -48.63 15.67
N PRO A 70 -7.93 -49.69 16.38
CA PRO A 70 -7.08 -50.83 16.72
C PRO A 70 -7.02 -51.88 15.60
N LEU A 71 -5.95 -52.69 15.63
CA LEU A 71 -5.66 -53.82 14.75
C LEU A 71 -6.82 -54.83 14.63
N GLU A 72 -7.03 -55.40 13.42
CA GLU A 72 -7.15 -56.85 13.29
C GLU A 72 -6.78 -57.37 11.88
N THR A 73 -6.39 -58.65 11.88
CA THR A 73 -5.58 -59.44 10.96
C THR A 73 -6.26 -59.95 9.68
N ALA A 74 -5.49 -60.11 8.58
CA ALA A 74 -5.36 -61.38 7.81
C ALA A 74 -4.52 -61.22 6.52
N SER A 75 -3.44 -62.02 6.40
CA SER A 75 -2.66 -62.32 5.17
C SER A 75 -3.43 -63.33 4.28
N PRO A 76 -3.09 -63.67 2.98
CA PRO A 76 -1.72 -63.72 2.41
C PRO A 76 -1.51 -63.46 0.88
N LYS A 77 -0.21 -63.42 0.50
CA LYS A 77 0.43 -63.97 -0.74
C LYS A 77 0.03 -63.39 -2.11
N VAL A 78 0.98 -62.71 -2.78
CA VAL A 78 1.44 -62.98 -4.18
C VAL A 78 2.85 -62.39 -4.38
N THR A 79 3.78 -63.25 -4.84
CA THR A 79 5.16 -62.97 -5.29
C THR A 79 5.20 -62.36 -6.69
N PRO A 80 6.19 -61.52 -7.05
CA PRO A 80 6.97 -61.80 -8.26
C PRO A 80 8.51 -61.64 -8.10
N PRO A 81 9.31 -62.12 -9.08
CA PRO A 81 10.66 -62.65 -8.87
C PRO A 81 11.80 -61.63 -8.98
N ALA A 82 12.93 -61.98 -8.34
CA ALA A 82 14.22 -61.31 -8.47
C ALA A 82 14.90 -61.61 -9.82
N PRO A 83 15.69 -60.66 -10.39
CA PRO A 83 16.82 -61.00 -11.23
C PRO A 83 18.09 -61.06 -10.39
N GLN A 84 18.71 -62.23 -10.38
CA GLN A 84 19.99 -62.53 -9.75
C GLN A 84 21.11 -61.73 -10.43
N ARG A 85 22.02 -61.14 -9.65
CA ARG A 85 23.30 -60.66 -10.17
C ARG A 85 24.44 -61.06 -9.23
N GLY A 86 25.26 -61.98 -9.73
CA GLY A 86 26.72 -61.97 -9.58
C GLY A 86 27.28 -62.16 -8.18
N THR A 87 27.73 -63.37 -7.91
CA THR A 87 28.70 -63.74 -6.88
C THR A 87 29.90 -62.78 -6.82
N ALA A 88 30.20 -62.24 -5.63
CA ALA A 88 31.53 -62.28 -5.01
C ALA A 88 31.54 -61.42 -3.73
N SER A 89 31.69 -62.07 -2.58
CA SER A 89 32.25 -61.44 -1.38
C SER A 89 33.77 -61.29 -1.58
N PRO A 90 34.40 -60.29 -0.95
CA PRO A 90 35.23 -60.68 0.19
C PRO A 90 35.04 -59.77 1.41
N ARG A 91 34.92 -60.40 2.57
CA ARG A 91 35.25 -59.79 3.87
C ARG A 91 36.74 -59.46 3.91
N PRO A 92 37.11 -58.38 4.61
CA PRO A 92 38.10 -58.55 5.66
C PRO A 92 37.60 -57.98 6.98
N ASP A 93 37.79 -58.77 8.02
CA ASP A 93 37.69 -58.35 9.41
C ASP A 93 38.67 -57.21 9.67
N HIS A 94 38.16 -56.05 10.06
CA HIS A 94 38.92 -55.13 10.89
C HIS A 94 38.02 -54.55 11.99
N ARG A 95 38.27 -55.01 13.22
CA ARG A 95 37.96 -54.29 14.46
C ARG A 95 38.48 -52.86 14.31
N ALA A 96 37.60 -51.91 14.04
CA ALA A 96 37.83 -50.51 14.34
C ALA A 96 36.88 -50.14 15.46
N HIS A 97 37.47 -49.81 16.61
CA HIS A 97 36.80 -49.25 17.77
C HIS A 97 35.79 -48.20 17.32
N ARG A 98 34.50 -48.44 17.57
CA ARG A 98 33.48 -47.39 17.50
C ARG A 98 33.90 -46.34 18.51
N PRO A 99 34.32 -45.12 18.12
CA PRO A 99 34.41 -44.05 19.08
C PRO A 99 32.98 -43.87 19.58
N GLN A 100 32.78 -44.06 20.89
CA GLN A 100 31.60 -43.50 21.52
C GLN A 100 31.77 -41.99 21.35
N THR A 101 31.15 -41.44 20.30
CA THR A 101 30.97 -40.00 20.20
C THR A 101 30.14 -39.62 21.42
N VAL A 102 30.80 -39.16 22.47
CA VAL A 102 30.15 -38.45 23.57
C VAL A 102 29.39 -37.34 22.89
N ALA A 103 28.05 -37.48 22.87
CA ALA A 103 27.17 -36.49 22.32
C ALA A 103 27.40 -35.20 23.10
N ALA A 104 28.21 -34.30 22.55
CA ALA A 104 28.22 -32.92 22.99
C ALA A 104 26.77 -32.44 22.94
N PRO A 105 26.27 -31.73 23.97
CA PRO A 105 24.93 -31.18 23.94
C PRO A 105 24.90 -30.18 22.78
N VAL A 106 24.38 -30.61 21.63
CA VAL A 106 23.92 -29.68 20.61
C VAL A 106 22.87 -28.86 21.35
N PRO A 107 23.03 -27.54 21.50
CA PRO A 107 21.98 -26.74 22.12
C PRO A 107 20.77 -26.97 21.24
N ALA A 108 19.78 -27.68 21.79
CA ALA A 108 18.48 -27.81 21.17
C ALA A 108 17.89 -26.41 21.24
N VAL A 109 18.20 -25.58 20.24
CA VAL A 109 17.50 -24.33 19.99
C VAL A 109 16.07 -24.75 19.78
N ARG A 110 15.30 -24.61 20.86
CA ARG A 110 13.91 -25.00 20.92
C ARG A 110 13.24 -24.23 19.80
N PHE A 111 12.60 -24.91 18.85
CA PHE A 111 11.96 -24.27 17.69
C PHE A 111 11.01 -23.11 18.07
N SER A 112 10.54 -23.05 19.32
CA SER A 112 9.80 -21.92 19.88
C SER A 112 10.62 -20.63 20.03
N GLN A 113 11.91 -20.69 20.37
CA GLN A 113 12.80 -19.51 20.46
C GLN A 113 13.15 -18.92 19.08
N ARG A 114 12.88 -19.66 17.99
CA ARG A 114 13.03 -19.15 16.61
C ARG A 114 11.81 -18.35 16.13
N ARG A 115 10.71 -18.34 16.88
CA ARG A 115 9.47 -17.62 16.51
C ARG A 115 9.56 -16.12 16.76
N ASP A 116 10.34 -15.70 17.75
CA ASP A 116 10.53 -14.27 18.07
C ASP A 116 11.26 -13.51 16.94
N TYR A 117 12.10 -14.21 16.16
CA TYR A 117 12.90 -13.64 15.06
C TYR A 117 12.12 -13.26 13.79
N ILE A 118 10.86 -13.72 13.64
CA ILE A 118 10.08 -13.50 12.42
C ILE A 118 9.12 -12.30 12.54
N HIS A 119 8.65 -11.98 13.74
CA HIS A 119 7.67 -10.91 13.93
C HIS A 119 8.28 -9.51 13.89
N GLU A 120 9.47 -9.31 14.49
CA GLU A 120 10.09 -7.98 14.58
C GLU A 120 10.66 -7.50 13.23
N SER A 121 11.37 -8.35 12.49
CA SER A 121 11.96 -7.99 11.19
C SER A 121 10.90 -7.74 10.11
N LEU A 122 9.79 -8.49 10.13
CA LEU A 122 8.65 -8.26 9.25
C LEU A 122 7.93 -6.97 9.63
N ALA A 123 7.68 -6.73 10.92
CA ALA A 123 7.06 -5.50 11.40
C ALA A 123 7.91 -4.27 11.02
N ALA A 124 9.23 -4.34 11.22
CA ALA A 124 10.16 -3.27 10.84
C ALA A 124 10.15 -3.02 9.31
N LYS A 125 10.12 -4.08 8.50
CA LYS A 125 10.03 -3.95 7.03
C LYS A 125 8.71 -3.34 6.58
N LEU A 126 7.60 -3.76 7.19
CA LEU A 126 6.26 -3.21 6.92
C LEU A 126 6.18 -1.74 7.33
N GLN A 127 6.76 -1.38 8.47
CA GLN A 127 6.83 0.01 8.94
C GLN A 127 7.64 0.87 7.98
N ALA A 128 8.84 0.43 7.58
CA ALA A 128 9.68 1.16 6.62
C ALA A 128 8.95 1.36 5.28
N GLN A 129 8.23 0.34 4.80
CA GLN A 129 7.42 0.47 3.59
C GLN A 129 6.26 1.45 3.76
N ALA A 130 5.59 1.44 4.93
CA ALA A 130 4.53 2.40 5.23
C ALA A 130 5.07 3.85 5.29
N ASP A 131 6.25 4.06 5.85
CA ASP A 131 6.89 5.39 5.95
C ASP A 131 7.26 5.94 4.56
N VAL A 132 7.74 5.07 3.67
CA VAL A 132 8.02 5.42 2.26
C VAL A 132 6.73 5.83 1.54
N VAL A 133 5.66 5.04 1.68
CA VAL A 133 4.36 5.35 1.06
C VAL A 133 3.77 6.65 1.62
N ALA A 134 3.89 6.89 2.92
CA ALA A 134 3.45 8.13 3.55
C ALA A 134 4.23 9.35 3.00
N THR A 135 5.54 9.19 2.80
CA THR A 135 6.40 10.24 2.23
C THR A 135 6.05 10.51 0.76
N GLN A 136 5.79 9.48 -0.04
CA GLN A 136 5.32 9.59 -1.41
C GLN A 136 3.97 10.32 -1.49
N GLN A 137 3.02 9.92 -0.64
CA GLN A 137 1.69 10.53 -0.56
C GLN A 137 1.78 12.03 -0.25
N ALA A 138 2.54 12.40 0.79
CA ALA A 138 2.70 13.81 1.17
C ALA A 138 3.41 14.63 0.08
N SER A 139 4.43 14.06 -0.57
CA SER A 139 5.16 14.73 -1.65
C SER A 139 4.29 14.93 -2.88
N LEU A 140 3.50 13.92 -3.27
CA LEU A 140 2.56 14.00 -4.38
C LEU A 140 1.46 15.03 -4.12
N GLN A 141 0.92 15.10 -2.91
CA GLN A 141 -0.09 16.10 -2.55
C GLN A 141 0.42 17.54 -2.73
N ARG A 142 1.66 17.80 -2.30
CA ARG A 142 2.29 19.11 -2.45
C ARG A 142 2.51 19.45 -3.93
N VAL A 143 3.26 18.60 -4.64
CA VAL A 143 3.61 18.83 -6.05
C VAL A 143 2.36 18.89 -6.93
N GLY A 144 1.39 18.01 -6.69
CA GLY A 144 0.13 17.96 -7.41
C GLY A 144 -0.70 19.24 -7.24
N ALA A 145 -0.76 19.79 -6.03
CA ALA A 145 -1.42 21.06 -5.76
C ALA A 145 -0.72 22.23 -6.48
N ASP A 146 0.61 22.27 -6.48
CA ASP A 146 1.38 23.29 -7.17
C ASP A 146 1.13 23.24 -8.69
N LEU A 147 1.23 22.04 -9.30
CA LEU A 147 0.96 21.86 -10.73
C LEU A 147 -0.47 22.29 -11.12
N LYS A 148 -1.45 21.98 -10.28
CA LYS A 148 -2.83 22.44 -10.46
C LYS A 148 -2.93 23.96 -10.45
N GLN A 149 -2.26 24.63 -9.51
CA GLN A 149 -2.24 26.09 -9.44
C GLN A 149 -1.61 26.71 -10.69
N TYR A 150 -0.47 26.19 -11.14
CA TYR A 150 0.17 26.64 -12.39
C TYR A 150 -0.72 26.42 -13.62
N ARG A 151 -1.38 25.26 -13.72
CA ARG A 151 -2.35 24.98 -14.80
C ARG A 151 -3.48 26.00 -14.79
N GLN A 152 -4.07 26.25 -13.61
CA GLN A 152 -5.18 27.18 -13.45
C GLN A 152 -4.76 28.62 -13.76
N ALA A 153 -3.56 29.04 -13.35
CA ALA A 153 -3.00 30.35 -13.69
C ALA A 153 -2.83 30.56 -15.20
N LYS A 154 -2.57 29.47 -15.95
CA LYS A 154 -2.55 29.46 -17.42
C LYS A 154 -3.93 29.39 -18.08
N GLY A 155 -5.00 29.22 -17.29
CA GLY A 155 -6.36 29.04 -17.82
C GLY A 155 -6.57 27.70 -18.54
N TRP A 156 -5.71 26.70 -18.33
CA TRP A 156 -5.80 25.42 -19.02
C TRP A 156 -6.79 24.47 -18.32
N SER A 157 -7.63 23.80 -19.09
CA SER A 157 -8.44 22.69 -18.59
C SER A 157 -7.59 21.43 -18.41
N VAL A 158 -8.13 20.39 -17.76
CA VAL A 158 -7.46 19.08 -17.69
C VAL A 158 -7.31 18.47 -19.09
N ASP A 159 -8.31 18.65 -19.95
CA ASP A 159 -8.26 18.17 -21.34
C ASP A 159 -7.15 18.88 -22.13
N GLU A 160 -6.93 20.17 -21.88
CA GLU A 160 -5.88 20.96 -22.52
C GLU A 160 -4.47 20.46 -22.15
N VAL A 161 -4.29 20.00 -20.91
CA VAL A 161 -3.06 19.33 -20.46
C VAL A 161 -2.95 17.93 -21.09
N TYR A 162 -4.05 17.19 -21.19
CA TYR A 162 -4.06 15.91 -21.88
C TYR A 162 -3.60 16.07 -23.35
N GLN A 163 -4.11 17.06 -24.08
CA GLN A 163 -3.71 17.26 -25.48
C GLN A 163 -2.22 17.61 -25.65
N ARG A 164 -1.60 18.25 -24.65
CA ARG A 164 -0.16 18.57 -24.67
C ARG A 164 0.73 17.41 -24.24
N THR A 165 0.28 16.66 -23.26
CA THR A 165 1.11 15.68 -22.54
C THR A 165 0.75 14.24 -22.85
N PHE A 166 -0.41 13.97 -23.45
CA PHE A 166 -0.98 12.63 -23.59
C PHE A 166 -1.09 11.85 -22.27
N ILE A 167 -1.03 12.53 -21.12
CA ILE A 167 -1.29 11.93 -19.80
C ILE A 167 -2.80 11.90 -19.63
N GLN A 168 -3.37 10.72 -19.43
CA GLN A 168 -4.82 10.54 -19.38
C GLN A 168 -5.48 11.50 -18.36
N PRO A 169 -6.65 12.10 -18.67
CA PRO A 169 -7.32 13.05 -17.77
C PRO A 169 -7.53 12.53 -16.36
N TYR A 170 -7.76 11.22 -16.23
CA TYR A 170 -7.86 10.52 -14.96
C TYR A 170 -6.57 10.62 -14.13
N THR A 171 -5.42 10.31 -14.75
CA THR A 171 -4.10 10.39 -14.13
C THR A 171 -3.74 11.83 -13.75
N ILE A 172 -4.07 12.82 -14.60
CA ILE A 172 -3.86 14.24 -14.28
C ILE A 172 -4.65 14.61 -13.02
N LYS A 173 -5.92 14.23 -12.93
CA LYS A 173 -6.74 14.48 -11.73
C LYS A 173 -6.19 13.78 -10.49
N ALA A 174 -5.72 12.53 -10.62
CA ALA A 174 -5.10 11.80 -9.52
C ALA A 174 -3.82 12.49 -9.02
N ILE A 175 -2.97 13.00 -9.93
CA ILE A 175 -1.80 13.83 -9.58
C ILE A 175 -2.25 15.10 -8.83
N GLU A 176 -3.18 15.86 -9.39
CA GLU A 176 -3.63 17.15 -8.82
C GLU A 176 -4.35 17.01 -7.47
N THR A 177 -4.94 15.85 -7.19
CA THR A 177 -5.59 15.55 -5.91
C THR A 177 -4.68 14.83 -4.93
N GLY A 178 -3.47 14.47 -5.37
CA GLY A 178 -2.53 13.67 -4.59
C GLY A 178 -3.05 12.27 -4.28
N ASN A 179 -3.87 11.66 -5.14
CA ASN A 179 -4.42 10.32 -4.92
C ASN A 179 -3.46 9.25 -5.42
N LEU A 180 -2.51 8.84 -4.58
CA LEU A 180 -1.48 7.86 -4.93
C LEU A 180 -2.06 6.50 -5.32
N SER A 181 -3.17 6.07 -4.69
CA SER A 181 -3.82 4.78 -4.97
C SER A 181 -4.39 4.65 -6.38
N GLN A 182 -4.53 5.75 -7.11
CA GLN A 182 -5.03 5.78 -8.49
C GLN A 182 -3.93 6.00 -9.52
N LEU A 183 -2.68 5.97 -9.07
CA LEU A 183 -1.51 6.14 -9.91
C LEU A 183 -0.74 4.82 -10.06
N PRO A 184 0.02 4.64 -11.15
CA PRO A 184 0.92 3.50 -11.31
C PRO A 184 2.12 3.56 -10.35
N GLU A 185 3.08 2.66 -10.56
CA GLU A 185 4.32 2.61 -9.76
C GLU A 185 5.07 3.96 -9.71
N PRO A 186 5.78 4.26 -8.60
CA PRO A 186 6.46 5.53 -8.35
C PRO A 186 7.35 6.05 -9.49
N PHE A 187 8.00 5.14 -10.22
CA PHE A 187 8.82 5.47 -11.37
C PHE A 187 8.03 6.20 -12.47
N TYR A 188 6.81 5.73 -12.78
CA TYR A 188 5.94 6.35 -13.78
C TYR A 188 5.34 7.66 -13.28
N ILE A 189 5.03 7.74 -11.98
CA ILE A 189 4.55 8.99 -11.36
C ILE A 189 5.57 10.10 -11.59
N ARG A 190 6.86 9.84 -11.31
CA ARG A 190 7.93 10.82 -11.53
C ARG A 190 8.00 11.28 -12.99
N ALA A 191 7.88 10.35 -13.95
CA ALA A 191 7.83 10.69 -15.37
C ALA A 191 6.62 11.56 -15.75
N PHE A 192 5.44 11.30 -15.16
CA PHE A 192 4.26 12.13 -15.36
C PHE A 192 4.42 13.54 -14.78
N LEU A 193 4.98 13.64 -13.57
CA LEU A 193 5.26 14.93 -12.93
C LEU A 193 6.20 15.78 -13.79
N GLN A 194 7.29 15.17 -14.28
CA GLN A 194 8.23 15.83 -15.20
C GLN A 194 7.52 16.32 -16.47
N LYS A 195 6.77 15.44 -17.13
CA LYS A 195 6.09 15.77 -18.40
C LYS A 195 5.04 16.85 -18.23
N TYR A 196 4.29 16.83 -17.13
CA TYR A 196 3.30 17.86 -16.81
C TYR A 196 3.98 19.20 -16.52
N ALA A 197 5.03 19.22 -15.69
CA ALA A 197 5.81 20.42 -15.40
C ALA A 197 6.42 21.05 -16.68
N VAL A 198 7.01 20.26 -17.56
CA VAL A 198 7.55 20.73 -18.86
C VAL A 198 6.45 21.36 -19.71
N ALA A 199 5.27 20.75 -19.79
CA ALA A 199 4.15 21.34 -20.52
C ALA A 199 3.69 22.68 -19.91
N LEU A 200 3.79 22.83 -18.59
CA LEU A 200 3.55 24.09 -17.89
C LEU A 200 4.71 25.08 -18.00
N GLY A 201 5.81 24.76 -18.68
CA GLY A 201 6.98 25.63 -18.83
C GLY A 201 7.79 25.78 -17.55
N LEU A 202 7.68 24.82 -16.64
CA LEU A 202 8.48 24.72 -15.43
C LEU A 202 9.71 23.83 -15.68
N ASP A 203 10.68 23.86 -14.76
CA ASP A 203 11.76 22.89 -14.78
C ASP A 203 11.23 21.51 -14.35
N GLY A 204 11.04 20.64 -15.34
CA GLY A 204 10.51 19.30 -15.12
C GLY A 204 11.41 18.43 -14.24
N ALA A 205 12.74 18.57 -14.31
CA ALA A 205 13.64 17.76 -13.50
C ALA A 205 13.48 18.11 -12.01
N THR A 206 13.51 19.41 -11.70
CA THR A 206 13.29 19.92 -10.34
C THR A 206 11.94 19.51 -9.76
N ILE A 207 10.87 19.47 -10.57
CA ILE A 207 9.57 19.00 -10.11
C ILE A 207 9.57 17.48 -9.87
N ALA A 208 10.19 16.70 -10.76
CA ALA A 208 10.25 15.24 -10.63
C ALA A 208 11.07 14.79 -9.41
N ASP A 209 12.15 15.51 -9.09
CA ASP A 209 13.05 15.21 -7.96
C ASP A 209 12.40 15.39 -6.59
N GLN A 210 11.28 16.13 -6.53
CA GLN A 210 10.50 16.27 -5.29
C GLN A 210 9.69 15.03 -4.94
N PHE A 211 9.56 14.06 -5.85
CA PHE A 211 8.82 12.82 -5.63
C PHE A 211 9.77 11.63 -5.45
N PRO A 212 9.78 10.97 -4.27
CA PRO A 212 10.70 9.89 -3.99
C PRO A 212 10.29 8.59 -4.71
N VAL A 213 11.26 7.99 -5.41
CA VAL A 213 11.15 6.67 -6.04
C VAL A 213 11.96 5.73 -5.15
N ALA A 214 11.27 4.82 -4.46
CA ALA A 214 11.88 3.94 -3.46
C ALA A 214 12.88 2.94 -4.05
#